data_AF-A0A968CHE7-F1
#
_entry.id   AF-A0A968CHE7-F1
#
_cell.length_a   1.000
_cell.length_b   1.000
_cell.length_c   1.000
_cell.angle_alpha   90.00
_cell.angle_beta   90.00
_cell.angle_gamma   90.00
#
_symmetry.space_group_name_H-M   'P 1'
#
loop_
_entity.id
_entity.type
_entity.pdbx_description
1 polymer ?
#
loop_
_entity_poly.entity_id
_entity_poly.type
_entity_poly.pdbx_seq_one_letter_code
_entity_poly.pdbx_strand_id
1 'polypeptide(L)'
;MVGKLKSNDYISTQDWQTNEIEMALDLADDLKYKFKHEVPHRYLPDKTIFLMFFDKSTRTRNSFEAGITQLGGHAHFVDVSTSQIAHGESPKDTGIILSSYGHAIAVRHDLVPGEGNRYMREIARWADRPVINMQCDVDHPCQTLADLMTIRETYGRDLRGRKLVVSWAYAPSYAKPMSVPQGLVMLMTRFGMDVTLAHPPEYQLMAEPLQFATENARQAGAKFEIVDDMDAAFEDADIVYPKSWGIESLFSKPEEALEISKKYKDWICDERRMKLTKSDAIYMHCLPADREHEVTDAVIDGPHSVIYREAENRLHTAKAIMALTM
;
A
#
# COMPACT_ATOMS: atom_id res chain seq x y z
N MET A 1 17.27 -14.88 8.61
CA MET A 1 16.03 -14.53 7.88
C MET A 1 16.35 -13.89 6.54
N VAL A 2 17.36 -13.02 6.45
CA VAL A 2 17.89 -12.42 5.20
C VAL A 2 18.05 -13.45 4.07
N GLY A 3 17.59 -13.11 2.86
CA GLY A 3 17.72 -13.92 1.65
C GLY A 3 16.87 -15.19 1.59
N LYS A 4 15.91 -15.39 2.51
CA LYS A 4 15.04 -16.58 2.51
C LYS A 4 14.07 -16.64 1.33
N LEU A 5 13.73 -15.49 0.74
CA LEU A 5 12.86 -15.35 -0.42
C LEU A 5 13.65 -14.80 -1.61
N LYS A 6 14.94 -15.17 -1.68
CA LYS A 6 15.85 -14.64 -2.69
C LYS A 6 15.33 -14.93 -4.09
N SER A 7 15.32 -13.90 -4.94
CA SER A 7 14.76 -13.94 -6.30
C SER A 7 13.25 -14.15 -6.38
N ASN A 8 12.52 -14.11 -5.27
CA ASN A 8 11.06 -14.00 -5.33
C ASN A 8 10.69 -12.53 -5.55
N ASP A 9 9.82 -12.30 -6.53
CA ASP A 9 9.19 -11.00 -6.73
C ASP A 9 8.23 -10.68 -5.57
N TYR A 10 8.00 -9.39 -5.35
CA TYR A 10 6.96 -8.90 -4.45
C TYR A 10 6.06 -7.93 -5.21
N ILE A 11 5.19 -8.48 -6.08
CA ILE A 11 4.33 -7.71 -6.97
C ILE A 11 2.93 -7.51 -6.38
N SER A 12 2.35 -8.54 -5.76
CA SER A 12 1.11 -8.45 -5.00
C SER A 12 1.27 -9.14 -3.65
N THR A 13 0.53 -8.66 -2.66
CA THR A 13 0.36 -9.36 -1.37
C THR A 13 -0.19 -10.78 -1.52
N GLN A 14 -0.89 -11.07 -2.63
CA GLN A 14 -1.40 -12.42 -2.95
C GLN A 14 -0.31 -13.37 -3.45
N ASP A 15 0.80 -12.87 -3.99
CA ASP A 15 1.88 -13.72 -4.52
C ASP A 15 2.67 -14.42 -3.40
N TRP A 16 2.70 -13.83 -2.19
CA TRP A 16 3.37 -14.41 -1.02
C TRP A 16 2.41 -15.19 -0.15
N GLN A 17 2.89 -16.26 0.47
CA GLN A 17 2.18 -17.03 1.48
C GLN A 17 2.04 -16.25 2.80
N THR A 18 1.06 -16.60 3.63
CA THR A 18 0.79 -15.87 4.89
C THR A 18 2.02 -15.86 5.80
N ASN A 19 2.72 -16.99 5.90
CA ASN A 19 3.96 -17.12 6.68
C ASN A 19 5.13 -16.28 6.11
N GLU A 20 5.15 -16.01 4.80
CA GLU A 20 6.14 -15.14 4.16
C GLU A 20 5.85 -13.66 4.49
N ILE A 21 4.58 -13.27 4.49
CA ILE A 21 4.14 -11.94 4.96
C ILE A 21 4.46 -11.77 6.46
N GLU A 22 4.15 -12.76 7.29
CA GLU A 22 4.52 -12.73 8.72
C GLU A 22 6.04 -12.66 8.92
N MET A 23 6.83 -13.38 8.12
CA MET A 23 8.29 -13.29 8.17
C MET A 23 8.79 -11.87 7.83
N ALA A 24 8.17 -11.21 6.85
CA ALA A 24 8.48 -9.83 6.51
C ALA A 24 8.14 -8.86 7.65
N LEU A 25 6.99 -9.04 8.27
CA LEU A 25 6.58 -8.25 9.43
C LEU A 25 7.51 -8.47 10.63
N ASP A 26 7.94 -9.70 10.90
CA ASP A 26 8.86 -10.01 12.01
C ASP A 26 10.25 -9.44 11.77
N LEU A 27 10.74 -9.48 10.53
CA LEU A 27 11.98 -8.81 10.16
C LEU A 27 11.84 -7.28 10.22
N ALA A 28 10.69 -6.72 9.86
CA ALA A 28 10.43 -5.29 9.95
C ALA A 28 10.46 -4.80 11.41
N ASP A 29 9.89 -5.55 12.36
CA ASP A 29 9.98 -5.26 13.80
C ASP A 29 11.44 -5.22 14.27
N ASP A 30 12.23 -6.24 13.93
CA ASP A 30 13.67 -6.31 14.28
C ASP A 30 14.45 -5.13 13.68
N LEU A 31 14.19 -4.79 12.42
CA LEU A 31 14.86 -3.69 11.72
C LEU A 31 14.41 -2.31 12.20
N LYS A 32 13.18 -2.19 12.73
CA LYS A 32 12.69 -1.00 13.42
C LYS A 32 13.38 -0.84 14.77
N TYR A 33 13.42 -1.92 15.56
CA TYR A 33 14.14 -1.94 16.83
C TYR A 33 15.62 -1.56 16.65
N LYS A 34 16.33 -2.21 15.73
CA LYS A 34 17.75 -1.93 15.46
C LYS A 34 18.00 -0.51 15.01
N PHE A 35 17.12 0.06 14.19
CA PHE A 35 17.23 1.47 13.79
C PHE A 35 17.06 2.42 14.97
N LYS A 36 16.02 2.23 15.81
CA LYS A 36 15.77 3.10 16.98
C LYS A 36 16.84 3.03 18.06
N HIS A 37 17.58 1.92 18.13
CA HIS A 37 18.64 1.70 19.11
C HIS A 37 20.05 1.80 18.51
N GLU A 38 20.17 2.36 17.29
CA GLU A 38 21.45 2.56 16.60
C GLU A 38 22.30 1.28 16.47
N VAL A 39 21.64 0.11 16.44
CA VAL A 39 22.31 -1.18 16.25
C VAL A 39 22.62 -1.37 14.76
N PRO A 40 23.89 -1.58 14.38
CA PRO A 40 24.25 -1.81 12.97
C PRO A 40 23.53 -3.02 12.37
N HIS A 41 22.96 -2.85 11.17
CA HIS A 41 22.17 -3.89 10.49
C HIS A 41 22.36 -3.86 8.97
N ARG A 42 23.63 -3.88 8.55
CA ARG A 42 24.03 -3.83 7.13
C ARG A 42 23.88 -5.19 6.45
N TYR A 43 22.65 -5.61 6.16
CA TYR A 43 22.37 -6.92 5.56
C TYR A 43 22.62 -7.00 4.04
N LEU A 44 22.69 -5.87 3.35
CA LEU A 44 22.83 -5.76 1.91
C LEU A 44 24.06 -4.91 1.53
N PRO A 45 25.27 -5.22 2.04
CA PRO A 45 26.46 -4.44 1.72
C PRO A 45 26.70 -4.43 0.21
N ASP A 46 26.88 -3.22 -0.33
CA ASP A 46 27.23 -2.95 -1.74
C ASP A 46 26.18 -3.45 -2.75
N LYS A 47 24.95 -3.71 -2.31
CA LYS A 47 23.84 -4.09 -3.18
C LYS A 47 23.18 -2.87 -3.79
N THR A 48 22.94 -2.92 -5.10
CA THR A 48 22.26 -1.88 -5.87
C THR A 48 20.82 -2.26 -6.18
N ILE A 49 19.88 -1.34 -5.92
CA ILE A 49 18.48 -1.43 -6.38
C ILE A 49 18.16 -0.28 -7.34
N PHE A 50 17.44 -0.56 -8.43
CA PHE A 50 16.93 0.47 -9.35
C PHE A 50 15.50 0.82 -8.96
N LEU A 51 15.25 2.09 -8.61
CA LEU A 51 13.93 2.59 -8.25
C LEU A 51 13.34 3.33 -9.45
N MET A 52 12.49 2.65 -10.19
CA MET A 52 11.83 3.17 -11.39
C MET A 52 10.51 3.83 -11.02
N PHE A 53 10.40 5.12 -11.31
CA PHE A 53 9.19 5.90 -11.06
C PHE A 53 8.60 6.40 -12.38
N PHE A 54 7.44 5.84 -12.74
CA PHE A 54 6.54 6.40 -13.76
C PHE A 54 5.70 7.53 -13.15
N ASP A 55 5.34 7.37 -11.87
CA ASP A 55 4.50 8.31 -11.12
C ASP A 55 5.24 8.90 -9.92
N LYS A 56 4.95 10.16 -9.59
CA LYS A 56 5.64 10.88 -8.51
C LYS A 56 5.28 10.29 -7.14
N SER A 57 6.29 10.13 -6.27
CA SER A 57 6.07 9.80 -4.87
C SER A 57 7.22 10.25 -3.96
N THR A 58 6.89 11.03 -2.94
CA THR A 58 7.89 11.45 -1.92
C THR A 58 8.15 10.34 -0.91
N ARG A 59 7.12 9.80 -0.27
CA ARG A 59 7.27 8.82 0.83
C ARG A 59 7.82 7.48 0.36
N THR A 60 7.35 6.96 -0.77
CA THR A 60 7.83 5.67 -1.29
C THR A 60 9.29 5.75 -1.72
N ARG A 61 9.66 6.81 -2.45
CA ARG A 61 11.06 7.04 -2.83
C ARG A 61 11.98 7.10 -1.60
N ASN A 62 11.67 7.97 -0.66
CA ASN A 62 12.54 8.20 0.50
C ASN A 62 12.60 7.00 1.45
N SER A 63 11.52 6.23 1.61
CA SER A 63 11.55 4.99 2.41
C SER A 63 12.46 3.92 1.79
N PHE A 64 12.47 3.76 0.47
CA PHE A 64 13.37 2.83 -0.20
C PHE A 64 14.82 3.32 -0.19
N GLU A 65 15.09 4.59 -0.55
CA GLU A 65 16.45 5.13 -0.56
C GLU A 65 17.10 5.12 0.84
N ALA A 66 16.38 5.58 1.87
CA ALA A 66 16.87 5.51 3.24
C ALA A 66 17.00 4.06 3.71
N GLY A 67 16.03 3.20 3.35
CA GLY A 67 16.00 1.80 3.73
C GLY A 67 17.23 1.03 3.21
N ILE A 68 17.53 1.12 1.91
CA ILE A 68 18.68 0.41 1.34
C ILE A 68 20.00 0.95 1.89
N THR A 69 20.09 2.26 2.13
CA THR A 69 21.26 2.89 2.75
C THR A 69 21.51 2.32 4.16
N GLN A 70 20.46 2.18 4.97
CA GLN A 70 20.55 1.57 6.31
C GLN A 70 20.95 0.09 6.25
N LEU A 71 20.53 -0.63 5.21
CA LEU A 71 20.95 -2.01 4.95
C LEU A 71 22.36 -2.11 4.35
N GLY A 72 23.02 -0.99 4.05
CA GLY A 72 24.40 -0.94 3.55
C GLY A 72 24.54 -1.00 2.03
N GLY A 73 23.44 -0.88 1.28
CA GLY A 73 23.42 -0.83 -0.18
C GLY A 73 23.17 0.58 -0.71
N HIS A 74 22.80 0.67 -1.99
CA HIS A 74 22.57 1.92 -2.70
C HIS A 74 21.35 1.82 -3.64
N ALA A 75 20.63 2.94 -3.80
CA ALA A 75 19.49 3.05 -4.71
C ALA A 75 19.81 4.00 -5.86
N HIS A 76 19.56 3.55 -7.09
CA HIS A 76 19.52 4.42 -8.27
C HIS A 76 18.08 4.90 -8.45
N PHE A 77 17.85 6.20 -8.31
CA PHE A 77 16.59 6.80 -8.69
C PHE A 77 16.53 6.96 -10.22
N VAL A 78 15.55 6.31 -10.84
CA VAL A 78 15.31 6.35 -12.29
C VAL A 78 13.97 7.02 -12.53
N ASP A 79 14.02 8.32 -12.90
CA ASP A 79 12.86 9.01 -13.45
C ASP A 79 12.63 8.52 -14.88
N VAL A 80 11.58 7.73 -15.05
CA VAL A 80 11.28 7.04 -16.30
C VAL A 80 11.02 8.04 -17.44
N SER A 81 10.46 9.22 -17.13
CA SER A 81 10.18 10.26 -18.12
C SER A 81 11.43 10.80 -18.81
N THR A 82 12.59 10.63 -18.17
CA THR A 82 13.91 11.05 -18.68
C THR A 82 14.76 9.91 -19.22
N SER A 83 14.20 8.70 -19.28
CA SER A 83 14.90 7.46 -19.67
C SER A 83 14.53 6.99 -21.10
N GLN A 84 15.17 5.92 -21.58
CA GLN A 84 14.84 5.31 -22.87
C GLN A 84 13.46 4.62 -22.88
N ILE A 85 12.89 4.32 -21.71
CA ILE A 85 11.52 3.81 -21.59
C ILE A 85 10.51 4.83 -22.11
N ALA A 86 10.74 6.13 -21.89
CA ALA A 86 9.89 7.18 -22.49
C ALA A 86 9.95 7.19 -24.03
N HIS A 87 10.98 6.57 -24.62
CA HIS A 87 11.15 6.41 -26.06
C HIS A 87 10.72 5.01 -26.57
N GLY A 88 10.09 4.21 -25.72
CA GLY A 88 9.51 2.91 -26.09
C GLY A 88 10.40 1.70 -25.82
N GLU A 89 11.42 1.81 -24.96
CA GLU A 89 12.16 0.63 -24.49
C GLU A 89 11.20 -0.39 -23.85
N SER A 90 11.34 -1.66 -24.25
CA SER A 90 10.41 -2.70 -23.82
C SER A 90 10.64 -3.08 -22.35
N PRO A 91 9.59 -3.55 -21.62
CA PRO A 91 9.76 -4.07 -20.26
C PRO A 91 10.74 -5.26 -20.23
N LYS A 92 10.76 -6.06 -21.30
CA LYS A 92 11.70 -7.18 -21.48
C LYS A 92 13.16 -6.70 -21.45
N ASP A 93 13.52 -5.76 -22.32
CA ASP A 93 14.90 -5.30 -22.44
C ASP A 93 15.33 -4.59 -21.16
N THR A 94 14.45 -3.76 -20.60
CA THR A 94 14.65 -3.10 -19.31
C THR A 94 14.93 -4.12 -18.20
N GLY A 95 14.12 -5.17 -18.11
CA GLY A 95 14.27 -6.23 -17.11
C GLY A 95 15.59 -6.96 -17.23
N ILE A 96 15.97 -7.40 -18.44
CA ILE A 96 17.24 -8.10 -18.69
C ILE A 96 18.45 -7.19 -18.35
N ILE A 97 18.43 -5.94 -18.80
CA ILE A 97 19.56 -5.03 -18.65
C ILE A 97 19.75 -4.65 -17.17
N LEU A 98 18.71 -4.15 -16.50
CA LEU A 98 18.84 -3.66 -15.13
C LEU A 98 19.12 -4.79 -14.14
N SER A 99 18.55 -5.98 -14.35
CA SER A 99 18.84 -7.15 -13.50
C SER A 99 20.30 -7.62 -13.63
N SER A 100 20.93 -7.43 -14.80
CA SER A 100 22.35 -7.71 -15.00
C SER A 100 23.30 -6.72 -14.29
N TYR A 101 22.84 -5.50 -13.99
CA TYR A 101 23.64 -4.46 -13.34
C TYR A 101 23.45 -4.39 -11.82
N GLY A 102 22.26 -4.78 -11.35
CA GLY A 102 21.83 -4.59 -9.97
C GLY A 102 21.41 -5.88 -9.29
N HIS A 103 20.69 -5.70 -8.19
CA HIS A 103 20.26 -6.78 -7.31
C HIS A 103 18.74 -6.80 -7.09
N ALA A 104 18.03 -5.74 -7.49
CA ALA A 104 16.58 -5.67 -7.54
C ALA A 104 16.12 -4.53 -8.45
N ILE A 105 14.89 -4.64 -8.95
CA ILE A 105 14.19 -3.57 -9.67
C ILE A 105 12.92 -3.26 -8.88
N ALA A 106 12.76 -2.03 -8.39
CA ALA A 106 11.53 -1.59 -7.76
C ALA A 106 10.79 -0.65 -8.71
N VAL A 107 9.50 -0.87 -8.93
CA VAL A 107 8.72 -0.11 -9.92
C VAL A 107 7.50 0.51 -9.29
N ARG A 108 7.23 1.77 -9.62
CA ARG A 108 5.98 2.47 -9.34
C ARG A 108 5.34 2.92 -10.65
N HIS A 109 4.14 2.40 -10.95
CA HIS A 109 3.35 2.70 -12.14
C HIS A 109 1.87 2.44 -11.83
N ASP A 110 1.14 3.46 -11.35
CA ASP A 110 -0.13 3.31 -10.64
C ASP A 110 -1.30 4.15 -11.18
N LEU A 111 -1.09 5.04 -12.15
CA LEU A 111 -2.15 5.94 -12.63
C LEU A 111 -3.10 5.33 -13.66
N VAL A 112 -2.67 4.31 -14.41
CA VAL A 112 -3.44 3.73 -15.53
C VAL A 112 -3.90 2.31 -15.21
N PRO A 113 -5.21 2.07 -15.05
CA PRO A 113 -5.76 0.72 -14.84
C PRO A 113 -5.31 -0.27 -15.90
N GLY A 114 -4.84 -1.43 -15.45
CA GLY A 114 -4.31 -2.52 -16.25
C GLY A 114 -2.88 -2.35 -16.74
N GLU A 115 -2.23 -1.19 -16.59
CA GLU A 115 -0.89 -0.96 -17.15
C GLU A 115 0.23 -1.37 -16.19
N GLY A 116 0.19 -0.87 -14.97
CA GLY A 116 1.27 -0.99 -14.00
C GLY A 116 1.61 -2.41 -13.60
N ASN A 117 0.63 -3.17 -13.12
CA ASN A 117 0.83 -4.55 -12.68
C ASN A 117 1.35 -5.42 -13.84
N ARG A 118 0.75 -5.26 -15.02
CA ARG A 118 1.16 -5.95 -16.25
C ARG A 118 2.60 -5.62 -16.65
N TYR A 119 2.99 -4.34 -16.59
CA TYR A 119 4.35 -3.91 -16.88
C TYR A 119 5.36 -4.57 -15.93
N MET A 120 5.07 -4.57 -14.62
CA MET A 120 5.93 -5.20 -13.61
C MET A 120 6.04 -6.71 -13.78
N ARG A 121 4.92 -7.39 -14.08
CA ARG A 121 4.93 -8.84 -14.35
C ARG A 121 5.71 -9.18 -15.62
N GLU A 122 5.68 -8.33 -16.64
CA GLU A 122 6.51 -8.53 -17.83
C GLU A 122 8.00 -8.31 -17.53
N ILE A 123 8.38 -7.31 -16.72
CA ILE A 123 9.77 -7.18 -16.24
C ILE A 123 10.21 -8.45 -15.51
N ALA A 124 9.42 -8.89 -14.53
CA ALA A 124 9.73 -10.05 -13.69
C ALA A 124 9.92 -11.34 -14.50
N ARG A 125 9.23 -11.47 -15.63
CA ARG A 125 9.37 -12.61 -16.54
C ARG A 125 10.77 -12.73 -17.14
N TRP A 126 11.46 -11.61 -17.33
CA TRP A 126 12.74 -11.54 -18.05
C TRP A 126 13.93 -11.15 -17.16
N ALA A 127 13.68 -10.58 -15.99
CA ALA A 127 14.71 -10.25 -15.01
C ALA A 127 15.21 -11.52 -14.29
N ASP A 128 16.51 -11.60 -13.99
CA ASP A 128 17.09 -12.65 -13.13
C ASP A 128 17.24 -12.19 -11.65
N ARG A 129 16.69 -11.01 -11.33
CA ARG A 129 16.65 -10.36 -10.01
C ARG A 129 15.21 -10.03 -9.63
N PRO A 130 14.89 -9.97 -8.33
CA PRO A 130 13.53 -9.71 -7.87
C PRO A 130 13.01 -8.35 -8.32
N VAL A 131 11.72 -8.33 -8.68
CA VAL A 131 10.93 -7.14 -8.94
C VAL A 131 10.05 -6.82 -7.73
N ILE A 132 10.11 -5.58 -7.26
CA ILE A 132 9.35 -5.08 -6.11
C ILE A 132 8.33 -4.05 -6.60
N ASN A 133 7.04 -4.31 -6.36
CA ASN A 133 5.99 -3.35 -6.64
C ASN A 133 5.93 -2.29 -5.54
N MET A 134 6.38 -1.08 -5.88
CA MET A 134 6.28 0.09 -5.02
C MET A 134 4.88 0.69 -5.00
N GLN A 135 4.12 0.58 -6.09
CA GLN A 135 2.67 0.79 -6.21
C GLN A 135 2.29 0.54 -7.69
N CYS A 136 1.24 -0.24 -7.93
CA CYS A 136 0.65 -0.40 -9.25
C CYS A 136 -0.85 -0.06 -9.23
N ASP A 137 -1.54 -0.19 -10.35
CA ASP A 137 -2.99 0.02 -10.45
C ASP A 137 -3.81 -1.00 -9.63
N VAL A 138 -3.28 -2.21 -9.41
CA VAL A 138 -3.96 -3.30 -8.69
C VAL A 138 -3.68 -3.30 -7.18
N ASP A 139 -2.43 -3.07 -6.76
CA ASP A 139 -1.99 -3.25 -5.37
C ASP A 139 -0.89 -2.24 -5.00
N HIS A 140 -0.84 -1.86 -3.72
CA HIS A 140 0.27 -1.15 -3.10
C HIS A 140 0.87 -2.02 -1.99
N PRO A 141 1.56 -3.12 -2.31
CA PRO A 141 1.85 -4.18 -1.35
C PRO A 141 2.86 -3.76 -0.27
N CYS A 142 3.69 -2.75 -0.55
CA CYS A 142 4.59 -2.16 0.45
C CYS A 142 3.84 -1.26 1.47
N GLN A 143 2.77 -0.57 1.06
CA GLN A 143 1.95 0.25 1.96
C GLN A 143 1.10 -0.67 2.83
N THR A 144 0.41 -1.64 2.24
CA THR A 144 -0.50 -2.52 2.98
C THR A 144 0.23 -3.41 3.98
N LEU A 145 1.49 -3.77 3.71
CA LEU A 145 2.36 -4.40 4.70
C LEU A 145 2.67 -3.47 5.89
N ALA A 146 2.91 -2.17 5.63
CA ALA A 146 3.10 -1.18 6.69
C ALA A 146 1.81 -0.91 7.47
N ASP A 147 0.66 -0.95 6.81
CA ASP A 147 -0.65 -0.83 7.44
C ASP A 147 -0.87 -2.01 8.40
N LEU A 148 -0.62 -3.23 7.92
CA LEU A 148 -0.75 -4.45 8.73
C LEU A 148 0.23 -4.45 9.91
N MET A 149 1.48 -3.98 9.70
CA MET A 149 2.44 -3.78 10.78
C MET A 149 1.90 -2.81 11.84
N THR A 150 1.30 -1.70 11.42
CA THR A 150 0.76 -0.67 12.34
C THR A 150 -0.46 -1.17 13.12
N ILE A 151 -1.35 -1.90 12.45
CA ILE A 151 -2.51 -2.56 13.08
C ILE A 151 -2.03 -3.59 14.11
N ARG A 152 -1.05 -4.41 13.74
CA ARG A 152 -0.42 -5.41 14.62
C ARG A 152 0.25 -4.78 15.84
N GLU A 153 0.95 -3.66 15.66
CA GLU A 153 1.56 -2.89 16.77
C GLU A 153 0.51 -2.31 17.73
N THR A 154 -0.72 -2.09 17.26
CA THR A 154 -1.81 -1.53 18.07
C THR A 154 -2.59 -2.63 18.79
N TYR A 155 -2.98 -3.68 18.08
CA TYR A 155 -3.94 -4.68 18.59
C TYR A 155 -3.31 -6.05 18.86
N GLY A 156 -2.03 -6.24 18.55
CA GLY A 156 -1.35 -7.53 18.64
C GLY A 156 -1.44 -8.34 17.35
N ARG A 157 -0.89 -9.57 17.39
CA ARG A 157 -0.82 -10.46 16.21
C ARG A 157 -2.16 -11.07 15.81
N ASP A 158 -3.05 -11.28 16.77
CA ASP A 158 -4.35 -11.87 16.50
C ASP A 158 -5.36 -10.76 16.17
N LEU A 159 -5.66 -10.63 14.87
CA LEU A 159 -6.56 -9.62 14.34
C LEU A 159 -7.96 -10.17 14.05
N ARG A 160 -8.22 -11.44 14.39
CA ARG A 160 -9.48 -12.12 14.05
C ARG A 160 -10.68 -11.41 14.67
N GLY A 161 -11.68 -11.11 13.84
CA GLY A 161 -12.92 -10.46 14.26
C GLY A 161 -12.79 -8.96 14.57
N ARG A 162 -11.62 -8.34 14.34
CA ARG A 162 -11.50 -6.87 14.37
C ARG A 162 -12.15 -6.30 13.11
N LYS A 163 -12.96 -5.25 13.27
CA LYS A 163 -13.63 -4.56 12.17
C LYS A 163 -12.74 -3.46 11.61
N LEU A 164 -12.35 -3.59 10.34
CA LEU A 164 -11.70 -2.55 9.54
C LEU A 164 -12.69 -1.97 8.54
N VAL A 165 -12.86 -0.65 8.58
CA VAL A 165 -13.61 0.08 7.57
C VAL A 165 -12.63 0.70 6.58
N VAL A 166 -12.71 0.31 5.32
CA VAL A 166 -12.05 1.00 4.21
C VAL A 166 -13.10 1.83 3.51
N SER A 167 -13.07 3.16 3.63
CA SER A 167 -14.13 3.99 3.07
C SER A 167 -13.61 4.98 2.05
N TRP A 168 -14.41 5.25 1.02
CA TRP A 168 -14.16 6.38 0.14
C TRP A 168 -14.29 7.66 0.94
N ALA A 169 -13.47 8.65 0.63
CA ALA A 169 -13.58 9.98 1.20
C ALA A 169 -13.44 11.03 0.11
N TYR A 170 -14.16 12.13 0.25
CA TYR A 170 -14.19 13.21 -0.72
C TYR A 170 -12.87 13.97 -0.73
N ALA A 171 -12.31 14.14 -1.93
CA ALA A 171 -11.17 15.02 -2.15
C ALA A 171 -11.42 15.89 -3.40
N PRO A 172 -11.13 17.19 -3.35
CA PRO A 172 -11.26 18.09 -4.49
C PRO A 172 -10.02 18.10 -5.40
N SER A 173 -8.92 17.49 -4.95
CA SER A 173 -7.58 17.67 -5.55
C SER A 173 -7.44 16.93 -6.88
N TYR A 174 -7.53 15.60 -6.85
CA TYR A 174 -7.50 14.73 -8.02
C TYR A 174 -7.99 13.32 -7.67
N ALA A 175 -8.31 12.54 -8.70
CA ALA A 175 -8.62 11.12 -8.55
C ALA A 175 -7.38 10.33 -8.11
N LYS A 176 -7.34 9.92 -6.84
CA LYS A 176 -6.20 9.16 -6.29
C LYS A 176 -6.24 7.68 -6.75
N PRO A 177 -5.12 6.97 -6.74
CA PRO A 177 -5.06 5.56 -7.15
C PRO A 177 -5.89 4.63 -6.26
N MET A 178 -6.50 3.60 -6.86
CA MET A 178 -7.30 2.56 -6.17
C MET A 178 -6.45 1.47 -5.49
N SER A 179 -5.14 1.46 -5.74
CA SER A 179 -4.20 0.43 -5.26
C SER A 179 -4.21 0.17 -3.76
N VAL A 180 -4.33 1.21 -2.94
CA VAL A 180 -4.34 1.11 -1.47
C VAL A 180 -5.63 0.48 -0.95
N PRO A 181 -6.85 0.99 -1.26
CA PRO A 181 -8.08 0.34 -0.80
C PRO A 181 -8.19 -1.10 -1.32
N GLN A 182 -7.76 -1.37 -2.57
CA GLN A 182 -7.69 -2.72 -3.12
C GLN A 182 -6.76 -3.64 -2.31
N GLY A 183 -5.54 -3.19 -2.03
CA GLY A 183 -4.61 -3.97 -1.24
C GLY A 183 -5.06 -4.17 0.22
N LEU A 184 -5.74 -3.19 0.82
CA LEU A 184 -6.30 -3.31 2.17
C LEU A 184 -7.39 -4.39 2.23
N VAL A 185 -8.39 -4.35 1.33
CA VAL A 185 -9.46 -5.36 1.33
C VAL A 185 -8.92 -6.76 1.04
N MET A 186 -7.89 -6.87 0.19
CA MET A 186 -7.23 -8.13 -0.11
C MET A 186 -6.43 -8.70 1.06
N LEU A 187 -5.57 -7.88 1.69
CA LEU A 187 -4.64 -8.35 2.71
C LEU A 187 -5.30 -8.51 4.09
N MET A 188 -6.16 -7.57 4.49
CA MET A 188 -6.68 -7.55 5.87
C MET A 188 -7.70 -8.67 6.11
N THR A 189 -8.52 -9.00 5.10
CA THR A 189 -9.41 -10.16 5.13
C THR A 189 -8.64 -11.47 5.28
N ARG A 190 -7.48 -11.60 4.64
CA ARG A 190 -6.58 -12.78 4.75
C ARG A 190 -6.04 -12.98 6.16
N PHE A 191 -5.87 -11.89 6.92
CA PHE A 191 -5.45 -11.91 8.32
C PHE A 191 -6.64 -11.99 9.31
N GLY A 192 -7.83 -12.35 8.81
CA GLY A 192 -9.00 -12.67 9.62
C GLY A 192 -9.79 -11.46 10.14
N MET A 193 -9.50 -10.26 9.64
CA MET A 193 -10.27 -9.06 9.97
C MET A 193 -11.60 -9.06 9.23
N ASP A 194 -12.64 -8.58 9.90
CA ASP A 194 -13.91 -8.27 9.27
C ASP A 194 -13.76 -6.93 8.53
N VAL A 195 -13.83 -6.95 7.20
CA VAL A 195 -13.58 -5.75 6.38
C VAL A 195 -14.88 -5.25 5.76
N THR A 196 -15.22 -4.01 6.05
CA THR A 196 -16.34 -3.29 5.42
C THR A 196 -15.77 -2.27 4.44
N LEU A 197 -16.04 -2.44 3.15
CA LEU A 197 -15.72 -1.47 2.10
C LEU A 197 -16.91 -0.54 1.90
N ALA A 198 -16.77 0.75 2.20
CA ALA A 198 -17.84 1.73 2.08
C ALA A 198 -17.56 2.74 0.97
N HIS A 199 -18.43 2.86 -0.03
CA HIS A 199 -18.25 3.85 -1.09
C HIS A 199 -19.56 4.23 -1.79
N PRO A 200 -19.67 5.42 -2.41
CA PRO A 200 -20.77 5.73 -3.31
C PRO A 200 -20.76 4.85 -4.57
N PRO A 201 -21.89 4.65 -5.28
CA PRO A 201 -22.02 3.67 -6.36
C PRO A 201 -20.96 3.74 -7.47
N GLU A 202 -20.44 4.92 -7.78
CA GLU A 202 -19.45 5.12 -8.84
C GLU A 202 -18.02 4.68 -8.45
N TYR A 203 -17.71 4.58 -7.16
CA TYR A 203 -16.34 4.37 -6.65
C TYR A 203 -16.02 2.91 -6.35
N GLN A 204 -16.52 2.00 -7.19
CA GLN A 204 -16.19 0.58 -7.11
C GLN A 204 -14.70 0.33 -7.31
N LEU A 205 -14.17 -0.68 -6.61
CA LEU A 205 -12.83 -1.20 -6.86
C LEU A 205 -12.86 -2.24 -7.99
N MET A 206 -11.69 -2.58 -8.52
CA MET A 206 -11.56 -3.58 -9.58
C MET A 206 -12.10 -4.96 -9.14
N ALA A 207 -12.68 -5.69 -10.10
CA ALA A 207 -13.35 -6.97 -9.82
C ALA A 207 -12.43 -8.04 -9.22
N GLU A 208 -11.19 -8.14 -9.69
CA GLU A 208 -10.23 -9.16 -9.22
C GLU A 208 -9.83 -8.95 -7.75
N PRO A 209 -9.41 -7.75 -7.28
CA PRO A 209 -9.21 -7.49 -5.86
C PRO A 209 -10.42 -7.80 -4.97
N LEU A 210 -11.65 -7.52 -5.42
CA LEU A 210 -12.87 -7.83 -4.67
C LEU A 210 -13.12 -9.35 -4.57
N GLN A 211 -12.80 -10.11 -5.63
CA GLN A 211 -12.84 -11.57 -5.60
C GLN A 211 -11.83 -12.13 -4.60
N PHE A 212 -10.58 -11.62 -4.62
CA PHE A 212 -9.58 -12.01 -3.63
C PHE A 212 -9.99 -11.70 -2.20
N ALA A 213 -10.54 -10.50 -1.94
CA ALA A 213 -11.03 -10.13 -0.61
C ALA A 213 -12.13 -11.08 -0.11
N THR A 214 -13.08 -11.42 -0.99
CA THR A 214 -14.17 -12.36 -0.68
C THR A 214 -13.64 -13.76 -0.35
N GLU A 215 -12.72 -14.28 -1.17
CA GLU A 215 -12.15 -15.61 -0.97
C GLU A 215 -11.25 -15.67 0.27
N ASN A 216 -10.44 -14.63 0.50
CA ASN A 216 -9.60 -14.52 1.69
C ASN A 216 -10.43 -14.46 2.97
N ALA A 217 -11.50 -13.67 2.99
CA ALA A 217 -12.43 -13.63 4.12
C ALA A 217 -13.06 -15.01 4.38
N ARG A 218 -13.52 -15.69 3.31
CA ARG A 218 -14.09 -17.05 3.41
C ARG A 218 -13.09 -18.05 3.98
N GLN A 219 -11.84 -18.04 3.54
CA GLN A 219 -10.79 -18.93 4.03
C GLN A 219 -10.39 -18.64 5.48
N ALA A 220 -10.34 -17.36 5.87
CA ALA A 220 -9.98 -16.93 7.21
C ALA A 220 -11.14 -17.04 8.22
N GLY A 221 -12.37 -17.29 7.75
CA GLY A 221 -13.58 -17.27 8.59
C GLY A 221 -13.99 -15.86 9.02
N ALA A 222 -13.64 -14.86 8.22
CA ALA A 222 -13.97 -13.45 8.44
C ALA A 222 -15.08 -12.99 7.49
N LYS A 223 -15.54 -11.74 7.68
CA LYS A 223 -16.55 -11.10 6.83
C LYS A 223 -15.91 -10.10 5.89
N PHE A 224 -16.40 -10.08 4.65
CA PHE A 224 -16.17 -9.00 3.72
C PHE A 224 -17.51 -8.53 3.17
N GLU A 225 -17.78 -7.23 3.27
CA GLU A 225 -19.02 -6.64 2.79
C GLU A 225 -18.75 -5.28 2.12
N ILE A 226 -19.64 -4.91 1.20
CA ILE A 226 -19.62 -3.64 0.51
C ILE A 226 -20.91 -2.91 0.85
N VAL A 227 -20.79 -1.66 1.29
CA VAL A 227 -21.92 -0.81 1.70
C VAL A 227 -21.82 0.57 1.06
N ASP A 228 -22.94 1.28 1.00
CA ASP A 228 -23.05 2.64 0.46
C ASP A 228 -23.35 3.70 1.53
N ASP A 229 -23.30 3.32 2.82
CA ASP A 229 -23.45 4.20 3.97
C ASP A 229 -22.18 4.22 4.82
N MET A 230 -21.49 5.36 4.82
CA MET A 230 -20.26 5.57 5.57
C MET A 230 -20.49 5.60 7.09
N ASP A 231 -21.63 6.12 7.56
CA ASP A 231 -21.92 6.18 9.00
C ASP A 231 -22.18 4.76 9.54
N ALA A 232 -23.01 3.99 8.85
CA ALA A 232 -23.28 2.59 9.20
C ALA A 232 -22.01 1.72 9.15
N ALA A 233 -21.11 1.99 8.20
CA ALA A 233 -19.82 1.33 8.15
C ALA A 233 -18.99 1.60 9.41
N PHE A 234 -18.98 2.84 9.91
CA PHE A 234 -18.17 3.28 11.05
C PHE A 234 -18.65 2.74 12.40
N GLU A 235 -19.92 2.33 12.52
CA GLU A 235 -20.47 1.77 13.76
C GLU A 235 -19.63 0.59 14.28
N ASP A 236 -19.18 0.69 15.53
CA ASP A 236 -18.37 -0.32 16.23
C ASP A 236 -17.06 -0.72 15.52
N ALA A 237 -16.55 0.13 14.61
CA ALA A 237 -15.27 -0.12 13.94
C ALA A 237 -14.10 -0.08 14.95
N ASP A 238 -13.12 -0.99 14.78
CA ASP A 238 -11.84 -0.94 15.50
C ASP A 238 -10.83 -0.05 14.73
N ILE A 239 -10.92 -0.04 13.40
CA ILE A 239 -10.03 0.73 12.53
C ILE A 239 -10.86 1.38 11.43
N VAL A 240 -10.58 2.65 11.15
CA VAL A 240 -11.14 3.35 9.99
C VAL A 240 -10.01 3.85 9.10
N TYR A 241 -10.16 3.58 7.81
CA TYR A 241 -9.24 3.97 6.75
C TYR A 241 -10.02 4.70 5.65
N PRO A 242 -10.45 5.94 5.90
CA PRO A 242 -11.10 6.78 4.90
C PRO A 242 -10.05 7.33 3.95
N LYS A 243 -10.28 7.22 2.64
CA LYS A 243 -9.33 7.64 1.61
C LYS A 243 -10.08 7.93 0.31
N SER A 244 -9.67 8.94 -0.43
CA SER A 244 -10.14 9.15 -1.78
C SER A 244 -9.46 8.21 -2.77
N TRP A 245 -10.21 7.79 -3.78
CA TRP A 245 -9.75 7.13 -5.00
C TRP A 245 -10.64 7.48 -6.20
N GLY A 246 -10.15 7.20 -7.41
CA GLY A 246 -10.82 7.48 -8.68
C GLY A 246 -11.86 6.46 -9.11
N ILE A 247 -12.66 6.82 -10.12
CA ILE A 247 -13.62 5.95 -10.78
C ILE A 247 -12.90 5.23 -11.93
N GLU A 248 -12.85 3.91 -11.91
CA GLU A 248 -12.10 3.09 -12.90
C GLU A 248 -12.46 3.46 -14.34
N SER A 249 -13.75 3.58 -14.67
CA SER A 249 -14.22 3.88 -16.03
C SER A 249 -13.93 5.31 -16.51
N LEU A 250 -13.55 6.21 -15.60
CA LEU A 250 -13.26 7.62 -15.88
C LEU A 250 -11.79 7.99 -15.64
N PHE A 251 -10.87 7.01 -15.57
CA PHE A 251 -9.44 7.27 -15.32
C PHE A 251 -8.82 8.26 -16.33
N SER A 252 -9.31 8.28 -17.58
CA SER A 252 -8.86 9.17 -18.64
C SER A 252 -9.65 10.50 -18.73
N LYS A 253 -10.61 10.71 -17.82
CA LYS A 253 -11.49 11.88 -17.76
C LYS A 253 -11.55 12.45 -16.34
N PRO A 254 -10.43 12.96 -15.80
CA PRO A 254 -10.34 13.39 -14.41
C PRO A 254 -11.32 14.52 -14.05
N GLU A 255 -11.66 15.41 -14.99
CA GLU A 255 -12.62 16.49 -14.77
C GLU A 255 -14.04 15.96 -14.56
N GLU A 256 -14.44 14.93 -15.33
CA GLU A 256 -15.75 14.28 -15.18
C GLU A 256 -15.85 13.56 -13.83
N ALA A 257 -14.78 12.85 -13.43
CA ALA A 257 -14.70 12.18 -12.14
C ALA A 257 -14.76 13.17 -10.96
N LEU A 258 -14.07 14.32 -11.05
CA LEU A 258 -14.10 15.38 -10.04
C LEU A 258 -15.46 16.06 -9.95
N GLU A 259 -16.22 16.17 -11.05
CA GLU A 259 -17.58 16.71 -10.98
C GLU A 259 -18.52 15.75 -10.25
N ILE A 260 -18.38 14.44 -10.46
CA ILE A 260 -19.14 13.41 -9.73
C ILE A 260 -18.82 13.45 -8.23
N SER A 261 -17.54 13.60 -7.86
CA SER A 261 -17.11 13.62 -6.44
C SER A 261 -17.79 14.72 -5.62
N LYS A 262 -18.12 15.86 -6.23
CA LYS A 262 -18.79 17.01 -5.56
C LYS A 262 -20.18 16.69 -5.01
N LYS A 263 -20.81 15.59 -5.45
CA LYS A 263 -22.09 15.11 -4.90
C LYS A 263 -21.93 14.53 -3.49
N TYR A 264 -20.72 14.15 -3.11
CA TYR A 264 -20.43 13.34 -1.95
C TYR A 264 -19.54 14.06 -0.93
N LYS A 265 -19.65 15.39 -0.81
CA LYS A 265 -18.83 16.20 0.13
C LYS A 265 -18.98 15.77 1.59
N ASP A 266 -20.13 15.20 1.94
CA ASP A 266 -20.38 14.70 3.29
C ASP A 266 -19.68 13.37 3.58
N TRP A 267 -19.00 12.75 2.60
CA TRP A 267 -18.12 11.58 2.80
C TRP A 267 -16.75 12.05 3.29
N ILE A 268 -16.71 12.46 4.55
CA ILE A 268 -15.52 12.98 5.25
C ILE A 268 -15.35 12.24 6.57
N CYS A 269 -14.12 11.97 6.99
CA CYS A 269 -13.88 11.49 8.34
C CYS A 269 -13.79 12.67 9.32
N ASP A 270 -14.83 12.85 10.13
CA ASP A 270 -14.94 13.91 11.13
C ASP A 270 -15.14 13.31 12.53
N GLU A 271 -15.13 14.17 13.54
CA GLU A 271 -15.30 13.77 14.94
C GLU A 271 -16.67 13.15 15.20
N ARG A 272 -17.69 13.48 14.39
CA ARG A 272 -19.02 12.89 14.47
C ARG A 272 -18.97 11.41 14.09
N ARG A 273 -18.30 11.06 12.99
CA ARG A 273 -18.11 9.67 12.57
C ARG A 273 -17.16 8.91 13.48
N MET A 274 -16.10 9.54 13.95
CA MET A 274 -15.21 8.89 14.93
C MET A 274 -15.94 8.48 16.21
N LYS A 275 -16.98 9.21 16.64
CA LYS A 275 -17.83 8.82 17.78
C LYS A 275 -18.69 7.58 17.54
N LEU A 276 -18.90 7.16 16.30
CA LEU A 276 -19.62 5.91 15.96
C LEU A 276 -18.71 4.68 16.13
N THR A 277 -17.39 4.89 16.05
CA THR A 277 -16.39 3.83 16.21
C THR A 277 -16.25 3.45 17.69
N LYS A 278 -15.53 2.36 17.98
CA LYS A 278 -15.17 2.00 19.36
C LYS A 278 -14.30 3.08 19.99
N SER A 279 -14.36 3.22 21.31
CA SER A 279 -13.61 4.25 22.04
C SER A 279 -12.08 4.13 21.92
N ASP A 280 -11.57 2.96 21.60
CA ASP A 280 -10.14 2.67 21.37
C ASP A 280 -9.80 2.51 19.88
N ALA A 281 -10.72 2.86 18.97
CA ALA A 281 -10.50 2.76 17.54
C ALA A 281 -9.34 3.65 17.07
N ILE A 282 -8.71 3.26 15.96
CA ILE A 282 -7.65 4.05 15.34
C ILE A 282 -8.05 4.55 13.96
N TYR A 283 -7.58 5.76 13.66
CA TYR A 283 -7.64 6.39 12.34
C TYR A 283 -6.32 6.15 11.59
N MET A 284 -6.41 5.62 10.37
CA MET A 284 -5.28 5.31 9.49
C MET A 284 -5.46 5.96 8.11
N HIS A 285 -4.35 6.34 7.48
CA HIS A 285 -4.33 6.98 6.16
C HIS A 285 -2.90 7.04 5.57
N CYS A 286 -2.68 6.45 4.39
CA CYS A 286 -1.37 6.38 3.69
C CYS A 286 -0.66 7.70 3.35
N LEU A 287 -1.41 8.80 3.35
CA LEU A 287 -1.02 10.16 2.98
C LEU A 287 -0.60 10.32 1.49
N PRO A 288 -0.82 11.50 0.89
CA PRO A 288 -1.33 12.72 1.51
C PRO A 288 -2.86 12.69 1.61
N ALA A 289 -3.37 13.19 2.73
CA ALA A 289 -4.79 13.47 2.92
C ALA A 289 -5.07 14.92 2.54
N ASP A 290 -6.17 15.16 1.84
CA ASP A 290 -6.77 16.48 1.65
C ASP A 290 -7.52 16.82 2.94
N ARG A 291 -6.83 17.55 3.81
CA ARG A 291 -7.39 18.04 5.08
C ARG A 291 -8.63 18.90 4.85
N GLU A 292 -9.56 18.81 5.78
CA GLU A 292 -10.89 19.42 5.74
C GLU A 292 -11.77 18.95 4.57
N HIS A 293 -11.38 17.87 3.88
CA HIS A 293 -12.15 17.26 2.79
C HIS A 293 -12.28 15.75 2.99
N GLU A 294 -11.15 15.03 3.05
CA GLU A 294 -11.15 13.59 3.36
C GLU A 294 -11.28 13.34 4.85
N VAL A 295 -10.71 14.25 5.64
CA VAL A 295 -10.61 14.15 7.10
C VAL A 295 -10.46 15.53 7.72
N THR A 296 -11.05 15.76 8.89
CA THR A 296 -10.85 17.00 9.65
C THR A 296 -9.49 17.02 10.37
N ASP A 297 -8.93 18.20 10.58
CA ASP A 297 -7.68 18.41 11.32
C ASP A 297 -7.76 17.79 12.73
N ALA A 298 -8.92 17.90 13.37
CA ALA A 298 -9.19 17.34 14.69
C ALA A 298 -9.10 15.80 14.73
N VAL A 299 -9.39 15.11 13.62
CA VAL A 299 -9.25 13.65 13.54
C VAL A 299 -7.82 13.26 13.15
N ILE A 300 -7.28 13.84 12.08
CA ILE A 300 -5.96 13.44 11.56
C ILE A 300 -4.79 13.80 12.49
N ASP A 301 -4.90 14.88 13.27
CA ASP A 301 -3.94 15.24 14.32
C ASP A 301 -4.44 14.85 15.72
N GLY A 302 -5.59 14.18 15.78
CA GLY A 302 -6.25 13.77 17.00
C GLY A 302 -5.65 12.52 17.65
N PRO A 303 -6.15 12.15 18.85
CA PRO A 303 -5.59 11.06 19.65
C PRO A 303 -5.79 9.67 19.04
N HIS A 304 -6.76 9.51 18.14
CA HIS A 304 -7.01 8.24 17.43
C HIS A 304 -6.08 8.04 16.24
N SER A 305 -5.40 9.09 15.78
CA SER A 305 -4.59 9.05 14.57
C SER A 305 -3.27 8.36 14.79
N VAL A 306 -2.95 7.41 13.91
CA VAL A 306 -1.67 6.69 13.93
C VAL A 306 -0.86 6.90 12.64
N ILE A 307 -1.24 7.90 11.82
CA ILE A 307 -0.72 8.12 10.46
C ILE A 307 0.79 8.31 10.39
N TYR A 308 1.42 8.89 11.41
CA TYR A 308 2.86 9.13 11.41
C TYR A 308 3.63 7.86 11.73
N ARG A 309 3.09 7.01 12.63
CA ARG A 309 3.63 5.68 12.89
C ARG A 309 3.45 4.77 11.68
N GLU A 310 2.29 4.84 11.03
CA GLU A 310 2.02 4.17 9.75
C GLU A 310 3.03 4.59 8.68
N ALA A 311 3.24 5.90 8.52
CA ALA A 311 4.22 6.45 7.57
C ALA A 311 5.67 6.06 7.92
N GLU A 312 6.04 5.98 9.20
CA GLU A 312 7.34 5.46 9.66
C GLU A 312 7.50 3.97 9.28
N ASN A 313 6.46 3.15 9.49
CA ASN A 313 6.50 1.71 9.23
C ASN A 313 6.77 1.38 7.76
N ARG A 314 6.45 2.28 6.83
CA ARG A 314 6.84 2.19 5.39
C ARG A 314 8.34 1.96 5.19
N LEU A 315 9.19 2.62 6.00
CA LEU A 315 10.64 2.45 5.93
C LEU A 315 11.03 1.03 6.36
N HIS A 316 10.48 0.56 7.48
CA HIS A 316 10.89 -0.70 8.09
C HIS A 316 10.40 -1.91 7.28
N THR A 317 9.18 -1.86 6.74
CA THR A 317 8.68 -2.90 5.84
C THR A 317 9.42 -2.90 4.50
N ALA A 318 9.76 -1.74 3.93
CA ALA A 318 10.60 -1.67 2.73
C ALA A 318 11.99 -2.31 2.97
N LYS A 319 12.62 -2.03 4.13
CA LYS A 319 13.87 -2.71 4.50
C LYS A 319 13.70 -4.22 4.61
N ALA A 320 12.62 -4.70 5.23
CA ALA A 320 12.37 -6.12 5.38
C ALA A 320 12.17 -6.83 4.02
N ILE A 321 11.38 -6.24 3.12
CA ILE A 321 11.18 -6.77 1.77
C ILE A 321 12.52 -6.87 1.04
N MET A 322 13.29 -5.78 0.98
CA MET A 322 14.60 -5.78 0.33
C MET A 322 15.54 -6.82 0.94
N ALA A 323 15.62 -6.92 2.27
CA ALA A 323 16.50 -7.89 2.94
C ALA A 323 16.07 -9.35 2.76
N LEU A 324 14.79 -9.63 2.46
CA LEU A 324 14.30 -10.98 2.20
C LEU A 324 14.52 -11.42 0.76
N THR A 325 14.39 -10.49 -0.20
CA THR A 325 14.38 -10.81 -1.64
C THR A 325 15.75 -10.66 -2.33
N MET A 326 16.63 -9.79 -1.82
CA MET A 326 17.97 -9.51 -2.39
C MET A 326 19.07 -10.39 -1.77
#